data_AF-A0A7S2A4R3-F1
#
_entry.id   AF-A0A7S2A4R3-F1
#
_cell.length_a   1.000
_cell.length_b   1.000
_cell.length_c   1.000
_cell.angle_alpha   90.00
_cell.angle_beta   90.00
_cell.angle_gamma   90.00
#
_symmetry.space_group_name_H-M   'P 1'
#
loop_
_entity.id
_entity.type
_entity.pdbx_description
1 polymer ?
#
loop_
_entity_poly.entity_id
_entity_poly.type
_entity_poly.pdbx_seq_one_letter_code
_entity_poly.pdbx_strand_id
1 'polypeptide(L)'
;QMLYFPQSDEVFDEDWPDDVLFEMTYDDENGERDGLQLFINYCFGHPDSSVLMFPYSPMVNLINHNSTAPNAEIHWSNSTFNKKHLLETEVDDLDMDGDSGLLLEYIALADIQPGEEIFIDYGPEWEGAWNDHMKNWKPKPETQNYVSAADFNRANKDEAIRTRVEQEDVPYPKNIKTACFFEFPSNFTEQVDKLKKSHNWARPRLKVKWNQTDTFDEHHYLRLC
;
A
#
# COMPACT_ATOMS: atom_id res chain seq x y z
N GLN A 1 -2.60 -25.96 -7.45
CA GLN A 1 -3.31 -25.32 -6.33
C GLN A 1 -3.39 -23.85 -6.71
N MET A 2 -4.58 -23.32 -6.98
CA MET A 2 -4.76 -21.99 -7.56
C MET A 2 -4.61 -20.94 -6.45
N LEU A 3 -3.67 -20.03 -6.61
CA LEU A 3 -3.57 -18.82 -5.80
C LEU A 3 -4.69 -17.85 -6.25
N TYR A 4 -5.31 -17.16 -5.31
CA TYR A 4 -6.33 -16.13 -5.53
C TYR A 4 -5.78 -14.77 -5.09
N PHE A 5 -6.27 -13.69 -5.70
CA PHE A 5 -5.97 -12.33 -5.29
C PHE A 5 -7.10 -11.79 -4.40
N PRO A 6 -6.90 -11.70 -3.07
CA PRO A 6 -7.96 -11.21 -2.18
C PRO A 6 -8.33 -9.76 -2.49
N GLN A 7 -9.63 -9.49 -2.48
CA GLN A 7 -10.19 -8.17 -2.76
C GLN A 7 -10.63 -7.42 -1.52
N SER A 8 -10.86 -6.11 -1.72
CA SER A 8 -11.16 -5.13 -0.67
C SER A 8 -12.53 -5.24 -0.01
N ASP A 9 -13.36 -6.14 -0.52
CA ASP A 9 -14.78 -6.21 -0.20
C ASP A 9 -15.13 -7.50 0.57
N GLU A 10 -14.16 -8.37 0.84
CA GLU A 10 -14.32 -9.50 1.75
C GLU A 10 -14.27 -8.98 3.20
N VAL A 11 -15.45 -8.77 3.78
CA VAL A 11 -15.62 -8.59 5.22
C VAL A 11 -15.28 -9.92 5.89
N PHE A 12 -14.08 -10.03 6.45
CA PHE A 12 -13.71 -11.14 7.32
C PHE A 12 -14.60 -11.11 8.57
N ASP A 13 -15.18 -12.26 8.93
CA ASP A 13 -16.13 -12.42 10.04
C ASP A 13 -15.61 -11.79 11.36
N GLU A 14 -16.51 -11.10 12.05
CA GLU A 14 -16.36 -10.22 13.23
C GLU A 14 -15.78 -10.88 14.52
N ASP A 15 -15.36 -12.15 14.50
CA ASP A 15 -15.07 -12.91 15.73
C ASP A 15 -13.56 -13.14 16.02
N TRP A 16 -12.66 -12.44 15.32
CA TRP A 16 -11.22 -12.54 15.59
C TRP A 16 -10.76 -11.49 16.63
N PRO A 17 -9.89 -11.86 17.59
CA PRO A 17 -9.43 -10.93 18.62
C PRO A 17 -8.65 -9.75 18.03
N ASP A 18 -8.99 -8.55 18.50
CA ASP A 18 -8.57 -7.20 18.02
C ASP A 18 -7.05 -6.94 17.92
N ASP A 19 -6.20 -7.86 18.35
CA ASP A 19 -4.79 -7.58 18.65
C ASP A 19 -3.78 -8.08 17.59
N VAL A 20 -4.18 -8.79 16.52
CA VAL A 20 -3.19 -9.45 15.62
C VAL A 20 -3.39 -9.23 14.11
N LEU A 21 -4.47 -8.62 13.63
CA LEU A 21 -4.53 -8.23 12.22
C LEU A 21 -4.10 -6.79 12.06
N PHE A 22 -2.95 -6.58 11.41
CA PHE A 22 -2.74 -5.40 10.56
C PHE A 22 -3.85 -5.43 9.50
N GLU A 23 -5.05 -5.02 9.88
CA GLU A 23 -6.11 -4.78 8.92
C GLU A 23 -5.58 -3.71 7.99
N MET A 24 -5.32 -4.11 6.74
CA MET A 24 -5.00 -3.20 5.66
C MET A 24 -6.28 -2.47 5.28
N THR A 25 -6.87 -1.75 6.22
CA THR A 25 -7.97 -0.83 6.01
C THR A 25 -7.44 0.60 5.93
N TYR A 26 -8.24 1.49 5.36
CA TYR A 26 -8.08 2.92 5.60
C TYR A 26 -9.28 3.40 6.39
N ASP A 27 -9.00 4.19 7.43
CA ASP A 27 -10.02 4.86 8.20
C ASP A 27 -10.42 6.19 7.52
N ASP A 28 -11.68 6.55 7.65
CA ASP A 28 -12.21 7.84 7.24
C ASP A 28 -11.70 8.98 8.13
N GLU A 29 -12.22 10.19 7.91
CA GLU A 29 -11.87 11.36 8.72
C GLU A 29 -12.31 11.28 10.20
N ASN A 30 -13.22 10.35 10.52
CA ASN A 30 -13.75 10.10 11.86
C ASN A 30 -13.06 8.91 12.56
N GLY A 31 -12.19 8.18 11.86
CA GLY A 31 -11.57 6.96 12.36
C GLY A 31 -12.44 5.71 12.18
N GLU A 32 -13.47 5.77 11.34
CA GLU A 32 -14.31 4.64 10.96
C GLU A 32 -13.73 3.96 9.71
N ARG A 33 -13.75 2.62 9.64
CA ARG A 33 -13.21 1.87 8.49
C ARG A 33 -13.95 2.24 7.19
N ASP A 34 -13.25 2.82 6.21
CA ASP A 34 -13.80 3.25 4.89
C ASP A 34 -13.45 2.29 3.74
N GLY A 35 -12.72 1.20 4.01
CA GLY A 35 -12.43 0.13 3.06
C GLY A 35 -11.03 -0.46 3.20
N LEU A 36 -10.71 -1.48 2.41
CA LEU A 36 -9.37 -2.09 2.37
C LEU A 36 -8.40 -1.33 1.44
N GLN A 37 -7.10 -1.48 1.68
CA GLN A 37 -6.05 -0.85 0.87
C GLN A 37 -5.96 -1.49 -0.51
N LEU A 38 -5.89 -0.67 -1.57
CA LEU A 38 -5.69 -1.11 -2.96
C LEU A 38 -4.49 -2.05 -3.17
N PHE A 39 -3.53 -2.03 -2.24
CA PHE A 39 -2.33 -2.86 -2.26
C PHE A 39 -2.64 -4.36 -2.32
N ILE A 40 -3.72 -4.82 -1.71
CA ILE A 40 -4.09 -6.25 -1.65
C ILE A 40 -4.38 -6.85 -3.03
N ASN A 41 -4.79 -6.03 -4.00
CA ASN A 41 -5.06 -6.45 -5.38
C ASN A 41 -3.81 -7.00 -6.08
N TYR A 42 -2.62 -6.81 -5.50
CA TYR A 42 -1.34 -7.26 -6.03
C TYR A 42 -0.69 -8.33 -5.15
N CYS A 43 -1.44 -8.92 -4.23
CA CYS A 43 -0.98 -10.00 -3.38
C CYS A 43 -1.62 -11.34 -3.76
N PHE A 44 -0.92 -12.43 -3.45
CA PHE A 44 -1.38 -13.80 -3.66
C PHE A 44 -1.80 -14.45 -2.34
N GLY A 45 -3.04 -14.91 -2.27
CA GLY A 45 -3.59 -15.69 -1.16
C GLY A 45 -4.12 -17.04 -1.64
N HIS A 46 -4.65 -17.82 -0.72
CA HIS A 46 -5.39 -19.05 -0.99
C HIS A 46 -6.55 -19.14 0.00
N PRO A 47 -7.76 -19.57 -0.39
CA PRO A 47 -8.91 -19.64 0.52
C PRO A 47 -8.65 -20.46 1.80
N ASP A 48 -7.84 -21.51 1.68
CA ASP A 48 -7.43 -22.37 2.81
C ASP A 48 -6.18 -21.86 3.56
N SER A 49 -5.74 -20.63 3.31
CA SER A 49 -4.54 -20.03 3.92
C SER A 49 -4.89 -18.70 4.59
N SER A 50 -4.40 -18.49 5.81
CA SER A 50 -4.45 -17.20 6.50
C SER A 50 -3.30 -16.25 6.10
N VAL A 51 -2.42 -16.68 5.20
CA VAL A 51 -1.26 -15.91 4.74
C VAL A 51 -1.54 -15.26 3.40
N LEU A 52 -1.28 -13.96 3.34
CA LEU A 52 -1.21 -13.19 2.12
C LEU A 52 0.25 -12.93 1.73
N MET A 53 0.60 -13.24 0.48
CA MET A 53 1.96 -13.11 -0.02
C MET A 53 2.06 -11.91 -0.96
N PHE A 54 2.89 -10.94 -0.59
CA PHE A 54 3.24 -9.85 -1.47
C PHE A 54 4.49 -10.18 -2.30
N PRO A 55 4.40 -10.23 -3.63
CA PRO A 55 5.56 -10.51 -4.46
C PRO A 55 6.49 -9.28 -4.52
N TYR A 56 7.70 -9.44 -3.99
CA TYR A 56 8.70 -8.36 -3.91
C TYR A 56 9.57 -8.21 -5.18
N SER A 57 9.40 -9.06 -6.19
CA SER A 57 10.21 -9.02 -7.40
C SER A 57 9.88 -7.78 -8.27
N PRO A 58 10.86 -7.16 -8.94
CA PRO A 58 10.58 -6.05 -9.86
C PRO A 58 9.59 -6.43 -10.95
N MET A 59 8.71 -5.49 -11.33
CA MET A 59 7.79 -5.57 -12.47
C MET A 59 6.69 -6.64 -12.41
N VAL A 60 6.73 -7.59 -11.48
CA VAL A 60 5.69 -8.66 -11.39
C VAL A 60 4.31 -8.10 -11.09
N ASN A 61 4.23 -6.99 -10.34
CA ASN A 61 2.98 -6.27 -10.04
C ASN A 61 2.41 -5.51 -11.25
N LEU A 62 3.06 -5.57 -12.41
CA LEU A 62 2.60 -4.95 -13.65
C LEU A 62 2.03 -5.99 -14.65
N ILE A 63 2.09 -7.28 -14.32
CA ILE A 63 1.57 -8.35 -15.17
C ILE A 63 0.05 -8.39 -15.01
N ASN A 64 -0.70 -8.16 -16.09
CA ASN A 64 -2.15 -8.03 -16.04
C ASN A 64 -2.89 -9.38 -16.09
N HIS A 65 -4.16 -9.33 -15.68
CA HIS A 65 -5.10 -10.43 -15.77
C HIS A 65 -5.59 -10.68 -17.21
N ASN A 66 -5.65 -11.94 -17.63
CA ASN A 66 -6.48 -12.39 -18.75
C ASN A 66 -6.85 -13.88 -18.58
N SER A 67 -8.07 -14.17 -18.12
CA SER A 67 -8.58 -15.54 -17.95
C SER A 67 -8.82 -16.29 -19.28
N THR A 68 -9.00 -15.58 -20.40
CA THR A 68 -9.36 -16.22 -21.69
C THR A 68 -8.15 -16.61 -22.54
N ALA A 69 -7.07 -15.85 -22.42
CA ALA A 69 -5.85 -16.03 -23.19
C ALA A 69 -4.60 -15.65 -22.36
N PRO A 70 -4.36 -16.31 -21.22
CA PRO A 70 -3.10 -16.14 -20.50
C PRO A 70 -1.96 -16.71 -21.33
N ASN A 71 -0.82 -16.03 -21.35
CA ASN A 71 0.41 -16.51 -22.01
C ASN A 71 1.53 -16.83 -21.02
N ALA A 72 1.27 -16.66 -19.72
CA ALA A 72 2.09 -17.13 -18.62
C ALA A 72 1.24 -17.66 -17.46
N GLU A 73 1.86 -18.41 -16.56
CA GLU A 73 1.26 -18.92 -15.32
C GLU A 73 2.23 -18.84 -14.14
N ILE A 74 1.72 -18.92 -12.92
CA ILE A 74 2.52 -18.86 -11.68
C ILE A 74 2.67 -20.23 -11.05
N HIS A 75 3.91 -20.62 -10.74
CA HIS A 75 4.23 -21.89 -10.11
C HIS A 75 5.10 -21.68 -8.87
N TRP A 76 5.03 -22.64 -7.94
CA TRP A 76 6.04 -22.76 -6.89
C TRP A 76 7.38 -23.20 -7.48
N SER A 77 8.44 -22.46 -7.20
CA SER A 77 9.77 -22.78 -7.71
C SER A 77 10.27 -24.14 -7.24
N ASN A 78 10.96 -24.86 -8.12
CA ASN A 78 11.71 -26.07 -7.76
C ASN A 78 13.18 -25.78 -7.40
N SER A 79 13.57 -24.51 -7.37
CA SER A 79 14.89 -24.08 -6.96
C SER A 79 15.22 -24.53 -5.53
N THR A 80 16.50 -24.81 -5.28
CA THR A 80 17.02 -25.09 -3.93
C THR A 80 16.87 -23.90 -2.99
N PHE A 81 16.65 -22.70 -3.52
CA PHE A 81 16.38 -21.50 -2.74
C PHE A 81 14.93 -21.41 -2.28
N ASN A 82 14.00 -22.19 -2.86
CA ASN A 82 12.62 -22.26 -2.39
C ASN A 82 12.54 -23.10 -1.10
N LYS A 83 12.34 -22.43 0.03
CA LYS A 83 12.17 -23.03 1.35
C LYS A 83 10.76 -23.62 1.48
N LYS A 84 10.51 -24.73 0.77
CA LYS A 84 9.19 -25.39 0.68
C LYS A 84 8.55 -25.76 2.03
N HIS A 85 9.35 -25.99 3.07
CA HIS A 85 8.83 -26.27 4.42
C HIS A 85 7.98 -25.12 4.98
N LEU A 86 8.21 -23.88 4.53
CA LEU A 86 7.42 -22.71 4.93
C LEU A 86 5.97 -22.76 4.45
N LEU A 87 5.65 -23.60 3.46
CA LEU A 87 4.26 -23.81 3.02
C LEU A 87 3.41 -24.56 4.04
N GLU A 88 4.06 -25.25 4.98
CA GLU A 88 3.42 -26.08 6.02
C GLU A 88 3.66 -25.50 7.42
N THR A 89 4.34 -24.35 7.53
CA THR A 89 4.62 -23.68 8.79
C THR A 89 3.41 -22.86 9.22
N GLU A 90 3.02 -22.99 10.49
CA GLU A 90 1.98 -22.16 11.10
C GLU A 90 2.40 -20.69 11.13
N VAL A 91 1.44 -19.77 11.01
CA VAL A 91 1.72 -18.33 10.89
C VAL A 91 2.53 -17.79 12.07
N ASP A 92 2.24 -18.26 13.29
CA ASP A 92 2.94 -17.84 14.52
C ASP A 92 4.41 -18.28 14.54
N ASP A 93 4.76 -19.31 13.74
CA ASP A 93 6.09 -19.89 13.64
C ASP A 93 6.85 -19.39 12.38
N LEU A 94 6.23 -18.54 11.55
CA LEU A 94 6.91 -17.88 10.44
C LEU A 94 7.89 -16.84 10.99
N ASP A 95 9.14 -17.28 11.18
CA ASP A 95 10.22 -16.40 11.64
C ASP A 95 10.50 -15.29 10.61
N MET A 96 10.11 -14.07 10.97
CA MET A 96 10.24 -12.87 10.14
C MET A 96 11.66 -12.27 10.17
N ASP A 97 12.65 -12.96 10.77
CA ASP A 97 14.04 -12.51 10.95
C ASP A 97 14.86 -12.34 9.64
N GLY A 98 14.20 -12.18 8.49
CA GLY A 98 14.76 -11.48 7.33
C GLY A 98 15.08 -12.34 6.11
N ASP A 99 14.80 -13.64 6.15
CA ASP A 99 15.02 -14.52 5.01
C ASP A 99 13.74 -14.71 4.19
N SER A 100 13.66 -14.06 3.03
CA SER A 100 12.68 -14.41 1.99
C SER A 100 12.89 -15.87 1.56
N GLY A 101 11.94 -16.75 1.86
CA GLY A 101 12.09 -18.19 1.67
C GLY A 101 11.23 -18.79 0.56
N LEU A 102 10.03 -18.26 0.34
CA LEU A 102 9.11 -18.78 -0.67
C LEU A 102 9.38 -18.13 -2.02
N LEU A 103 9.54 -18.95 -3.06
CA LEU A 103 9.78 -18.50 -4.42
C LEU A 103 8.64 -18.91 -5.35
N LEU A 104 8.06 -17.91 -6.02
CA LEU A 104 7.13 -18.07 -7.13
C LEU A 104 7.85 -17.78 -8.44
N GLU A 105 7.52 -18.55 -9.47
CA GLU A 105 8.05 -18.41 -10.83
C GLU A 105 6.92 -18.13 -11.81
N TYR A 106 7.20 -17.26 -12.78
CA TYR A 106 6.34 -17.06 -13.94
C TYR A 106 6.85 -17.91 -15.09
N ILE A 107 6.00 -18.79 -15.60
CA ILE A 107 6.34 -19.72 -16.67
C ILE A 107 5.53 -19.33 -17.90
N ALA A 108 6.22 -19.10 -19.02
CA ALA A 108 5.54 -18.84 -20.29
C ALA A 108 4.82 -20.11 -20.77
N LEU A 109 3.56 -19.97 -21.17
CA LEU A 109 2.73 -21.04 -21.71
C LEU A 109 2.95 -21.25 -23.22
N ALA A 110 3.55 -20.26 -23.87
CA ALA A 110 3.91 -20.26 -25.29
C ALA A 110 5.11 -19.32 -25.53
N ASP A 111 5.66 -19.32 -26.75
CA ASP A 111 6.68 -18.36 -27.15
C ASP A 111 6.11 -16.93 -27.14
N ILE A 112 6.72 -16.03 -26.36
CA ILE A 112 6.32 -14.62 -26.24
C ILE A 112 7.25 -13.76 -27.11
N GLN A 113 6.68 -13.02 -28.06
CA GLN A 113 7.45 -12.18 -28.98
C GLN A 113 7.82 -10.82 -28.37
N PRO A 114 8.90 -10.16 -28.86
CA PRO A 114 9.25 -8.81 -28.42
C PRO A 114 8.10 -7.82 -28.61
N GLY A 115 7.71 -7.16 -27.51
CA GLY A 115 6.61 -6.18 -27.50
C GLY A 115 5.23 -6.76 -27.18
N GLU A 116 5.11 -8.09 -27.03
CA GLU A 116 3.88 -8.69 -26.49
C GLU A 116 3.77 -8.44 -24.99
N GLU A 117 2.54 -8.20 -24.54
CA GLU A 117 2.22 -8.07 -23.12
C GLU A 117 2.12 -9.46 -22.48
N ILE A 118 2.59 -9.57 -21.24
CA ILE A 118 2.49 -10.79 -20.45
C ILE A 118 1.18 -10.74 -19.68
N PHE A 119 0.38 -11.79 -19.84
CA PHE A 119 -0.86 -11.99 -19.13
C PHE A 119 -0.84 -13.31 -18.37
N ILE A 120 -1.39 -13.26 -17.16
CA ILE A 120 -1.65 -14.45 -16.35
C ILE A 120 -3.14 -14.51 -16.02
N ASP A 121 -3.62 -15.69 -15.63
CA ASP A 121 -4.94 -15.82 -15.02
C ASP A 121 -4.82 -15.52 -13.51
N TYR A 122 -5.65 -14.60 -13.00
CA TYR A 122 -5.70 -14.24 -11.57
C TYR A 122 -6.62 -15.18 -10.78
N GLY A 123 -7.38 -16.03 -11.48
CA GLY A 123 -8.33 -16.95 -10.89
C GLY A 123 -9.77 -16.47 -11.03
N PRO A 124 -10.73 -17.41 -11.01
CA PRO A 124 -12.15 -17.13 -11.22
C PRO A 124 -12.78 -16.29 -10.11
N GLU A 125 -12.27 -16.38 -8.87
CA GLU A 125 -12.76 -15.60 -7.75
C GLU A 125 -12.46 -14.10 -7.96
N TRP A 126 -11.26 -13.76 -8.45
CA TRP A 126 -10.89 -12.37 -8.73
C TRP A 126 -11.70 -11.82 -9.90
N GLU A 127 -11.85 -12.61 -10.96
CA GLU A 127 -12.67 -12.24 -12.13
C GLU A 127 -14.14 -12.02 -11.73
N GLY A 128 -14.67 -12.88 -10.84
CA GLY A 128 -16.01 -12.71 -10.27
C GLY A 128 -16.16 -11.39 -9.52
N ALA A 129 -15.25 -11.14 -8.58
CA ALA A 129 -15.24 -9.92 -7.78
C ALA A 129 -15.08 -8.65 -8.64
N TRP A 130 -14.20 -8.67 -9.65
CA TRP A 130 -14.04 -7.59 -10.61
C TRP A 130 -15.31 -7.32 -11.42
N ASN A 131 -15.97 -8.37 -11.91
CA ASN A 131 -17.22 -8.24 -12.65
C ASN A 131 -18.34 -7.66 -11.77
N ASP A 132 -18.43 -8.09 -10.51
CA ASP A 132 -19.39 -7.54 -9.55
C ASP A 132 -19.08 -6.08 -9.20
N HIS A 133 -17.80 -5.73 -9.05
CA HIS A 133 -17.35 -4.35 -8.87
C HIS A 133 -17.79 -3.49 -10.07
N MET A 134 -17.47 -3.89 -11.29
CA MET A 134 -17.84 -3.17 -12.51
C MET A 134 -19.35 -2.95 -12.65
N LYS A 135 -20.16 -3.88 -12.16
CA LYS A 135 -21.62 -3.80 -12.20
C LYS A 135 -22.21 -2.88 -11.13
N ASN A 136 -21.64 -2.91 -9.92
CA ASN A 136 -22.25 -2.29 -8.74
C ASN A 136 -21.57 -0.99 -8.32
N TRP A 137 -20.33 -0.76 -8.77
CA TRP A 137 -19.54 0.40 -8.41
C TRP A 137 -20.22 1.69 -8.88
N LYS A 138 -20.28 2.65 -7.97
CA LYS A 138 -20.75 4.00 -8.23
C LYS A 138 -19.70 4.97 -7.70
N PRO A 139 -19.28 5.96 -8.49
CA PRO A 139 -18.39 7.00 -7.99
C PRO A 139 -19.04 7.70 -6.80
N LYS A 140 -18.29 7.91 -5.71
CA LYS A 140 -18.75 8.76 -4.61
C LYS A 140 -19.03 10.17 -5.19
N PRO A 141 -20.09 10.89 -4.79
CA PRO A 141 -20.44 12.18 -5.38
C PRO A 141 -19.27 13.19 -5.40
N GLU A 142 -18.43 13.16 -4.37
CA GLU A 142 -17.24 14.01 -4.25
C GLU A 142 -16.13 13.73 -5.29
N THR A 143 -16.14 12.60 -6.00
CA THR A 143 -15.09 12.28 -6.98
C THR A 143 -15.17 13.15 -8.23
N GLN A 144 -16.28 13.86 -8.48
CA GLN A 144 -16.40 14.78 -9.61
C GLN A 144 -15.40 15.95 -9.53
N ASN A 145 -14.95 16.29 -8.33
CA ASN A 145 -13.96 17.34 -8.08
C ASN A 145 -12.58 16.76 -7.76
N TYR A 146 -12.35 15.49 -8.10
CA TYR A 146 -11.05 14.86 -7.89
C TYR A 146 -9.97 15.60 -8.68
N VAL A 147 -8.87 15.92 -8.00
CA VAL A 147 -7.64 16.44 -8.60
C VAL A 147 -6.44 15.66 -8.09
N SER A 148 -5.61 15.15 -8.99
CA SER A 148 -4.41 14.44 -8.54
C SER A 148 -3.48 15.40 -7.78
N ALA A 149 -2.75 14.90 -6.78
CA ALA A 149 -1.77 15.73 -6.07
C ALA A 149 -0.71 16.32 -7.02
N ALA A 150 -0.34 15.57 -8.07
CA ALA A 150 0.59 16.03 -9.09
C ALA A 150 0.03 17.21 -9.91
N ASP A 151 -1.24 17.13 -10.33
CA ASP A 151 -1.88 18.22 -11.09
C ASP A 151 -2.15 19.42 -10.20
N PHE A 152 -2.54 19.20 -8.95
CA PHE A 152 -2.69 20.25 -7.96
C PHE A 152 -1.36 20.98 -7.74
N ASN A 153 -0.27 20.25 -7.50
CA ASN A 153 1.06 20.82 -7.33
C ASN A 153 1.53 21.59 -8.57
N ARG A 154 1.21 21.09 -9.78
CA ARG A 154 1.57 21.75 -11.04
C ARG A 154 0.80 23.06 -11.24
N ALA A 155 -0.50 23.06 -10.93
CA ALA A 155 -1.37 24.22 -11.06
C ALA A 155 -1.06 25.30 -10.01
N ASN A 156 -0.63 24.91 -8.81
CA ASN A 156 -0.40 25.79 -7.66
C ASN A 156 1.09 25.90 -7.30
N LYS A 157 2.00 25.68 -8.25
CA LYS A 157 3.46 25.58 -8.00
C LYS A 157 4.07 26.84 -7.37
N ASP A 158 3.47 28.00 -7.62
CA ASP A 158 3.94 29.31 -7.16
C ASP A 158 3.15 29.81 -5.94
N GLU A 159 2.15 29.04 -5.48
CA GLU A 159 1.36 29.36 -4.30
C GLU A 159 2.03 28.81 -3.04
N ALA A 160 2.00 29.58 -1.96
CA ALA A 160 2.41 29.08 -0.65
C ALA A 160 1.40 28.04 -0.14
N ILE A 161 1.88 27.06 0.63
CA ILE A 161 0.98 26.13 1.32
C ILE A 161 0.17 26.92 2.35
N ARG A 162 -1.16 26.77 2.31
CA ARG A 162 -2.12 27.41 3.20
C ARG A 162 -2.05 26.82 4.60
N THR A 163 -1.96 27.70 5.59
CA THR A 163 -2.08 27.41 7.01
C THR A 163 -3.47 26.84 7.34
N ARG A 164 -3.61 26.27 8.54
CA ARG A 164 -4.90 25.75 9.02
C ARG A 164 -6.00 26.82 9.04
N VAL A 165 -5.64 28.06 9.40
CA VAL A 165 -6.59 29.18 9.46
C VAL A 165 -7.04 29.59 8.06
N GLU A 166 -6.12 29.70 7.10
CA GLU A 166 -6.46 30.04 5.71
C GLU A 166 -7.35 28.98 5.04
N GLN A 167 -7.26 27.73 5.48
CA GLN A 167 -8.12 26.64 5.00
C GLN A 167 -9.56 26.69 5.54
N GLU A 168 -9.85 27.49 6.57
CA GLU A 168 -11.22 27.72 7.05
C GLU A 168 -12.03 28.53 6.02
N ASP A 169 -11.38 29.52 5.38
CA ASP A 169 -12.00 30.37 4.35
C ASP A 169 -11.87 29.77 2.95
N VAL A 170 -10.70 29.19 2.64
CA VAL A 170 -10.39 28.61 1.33
C VAL A 170 -9.78 27.22 1.54
N PRO A 171 -10.62 26.16 1.66
CA PRO A 171 -10.14 24.80 1.91
C PRO A 171 -9.42 24.20 0.69
N TYR A 172 -8.54 23.24 0.93
CA TYR A 172 -8.03 22.39 -0.16
C TYR A 172 -9.15 21.46 -0.67
N PRO A 173 -9.07 20.94 -1.91
CA PRO A 173 -9.93 19.86 -2.36
C PRO A 173 -9.87 18.70 -1.35
N LYS A 174 -11.02 18.08 -1.04
CA LYS A 174 -11.12 17.04 0.00
C LYS A 174 -10.18 15.85 -0.22
N ASN A 175 -9.83 15.57 -1.48
CA ASN A 175 -8.95 14.49 -1.88
C ASN A 175 -7.45 14.87 -1.85
N ILE A 176 -7.09 16.08 -1.43
CA ILE A 176 -5.72 16.56 -1.25
C ILE A 176 -5.43 16.65 0.25
N LYS A 177 -4.34 15.99 0.67
CA LYS A 177 -3.80 16.11 2.03
C LYS A 177 -2.37 16.64 1.97
N THR A 178 -2.03 17.55 2.89
CA THR A 178 -0.67 18.04 3.05
C THR A 178 0.11 17.13 3.98
N ALA A 179 1.29 16.69 3.57
CA ALA A 179 2.23 15.95 4.42
C ALA A 179 3.56 16.71 4.51
N CYS A 180 4.19 16.67 5.68
CA CYS A 180 5.53 17.21 5.88
C CYS A 180 6.51 16.08 6.07
N PHE A 181 7.55 16.06 5.23
CA PHE A 181 8.68 15.16 5.43
C PHE A 181 9.65 15.82 6.41
N PHE A 182 9.94 15.12 7.52
CA PHE A 182 10.96 15.55 8.45
C PHE A 182 12.22 14.71 8.20
N GLU A 183 13.24 15.33 7.63
CA GLU A 183 14.57 14.72 7.60
C GLU A 183 15.21 14.83 8.97
N PHE A 184 15.46 13.69 9.59
CA PHE A 184 16.24 13.66 10.81
C PHE A 184 17.71 13.95 10.49
N PRO A 185 18.39 14.82 11.26
CA PRO A 185 19.83 14.96 11.13
C PRO A 185 20.50 13.59 11.33
N SER A 186 21.59 13.32 10.61
CA SER A 186 22.26 12.01 10.59
C SER A 186 22.65 11.48 11.98
N ASN A 187 22.82 12.38 12.96
CA ASN A 187 23.13 12.05 14.36
C ASN A 187 21.90 11.65 15.21
N PHE A 188 20.69 11.74 14.67
CA PHE A 188 19.46 11.34 15.36
C PHE A 188 19.33 9.81 15.41
N THR A 189 19.75 9.11 14.35
CA THR A 189 19.75 7.64 14.29
C THR A 189 20.60 7.04 15.41
N GLU A 190 21.77 7.62 15.68
CA GLU A 190 22.63 7.20 16.80
C GLU A 190 21.97 7.40 18.18
N GLN A 191 21.15 8.44 18.33
CA GLN A 191 20.42 8.71 19.57
C GLN A 191 19.24 7.76 19.74
N VAL A 192 18.53 7.46 18.65
CA VAL A 192 17.46 6.46 18.61
C VAL A 192 18.01 5.07 18.96
N ASP A 193 19.15 4.67 18.43
CA ASP A 193 19.75 3.36 18.73
C ASP A 193 20.21 3.24 20.18
N LYS A 194 20.71 4.34 20.77
CA LYS A 194 21.02 4.40 22.21
C LYS A 194 19.76 4.30 23.07
N LEU A 195 18.65 4.90 22.63
CA LEU A 195 17.36 4.85 23.32
C LEU A 195 16.69 3.47 23.21
N LYS A 196 16.78 2.78 22.07
CA LYS A 196 16.28 1.40 21.92
C LYS A 196 16.99 0.44 22.88
N LYS A 197 18.29 0.61 23.08
CA LYS A 197 19.11 -0.23 23.97
C LYS A 197 18.80 -0.03 25.47
N SER A 198 18.17 1.08 25.87
CA SER A 198 17.98 1.43 27.28
C SER A 198 16.75 0.77 27.95
N HIS A 199 15.99 -0.07 27.24
CA HIS A 199 14.77 -0.75 27.74
C HIS A 199 13.66 0.18 28.29
N ASN A 200 13.80 1.50 28.15
CA ASN A 200 12.84 2.52 28.58
C ASN A 200 12.25 3.27 27.36
N TRP A 201 11.96 2.54 26.29
CA TRP A 201 11.41 3.12 25.07
C TRP A 201 9.93 3.48 25.25
N ALA A 202 9.66 4.71 25.67
CA ALA A 202 8.42 5.38 25.32
C ALA A 202 8.57 5.91 23.88
N ARG A 203 7.59 5.66 23.00
CA ARG A 203 7.59 6.19 21.62
C ARG A 203 7.91 7.69 21.68
N PRO A 204 9.01 8.18 21.06
CA PRO A 204 9.35 9.59 21.13
C PRO A 204 8.22 10.41 20.51
N ARG A 205 7.55 11.23 21.33
CA ARG A 205 6.53 12.17 20.84
C ARG A 205 7.24 13.34 20.19
N LEU A 206 7.30 13.33 18.87
CA LEU A 206 7.77 14.48 18.10
C LEU A 206 6.76 15.62 18.27
N LYS A 207 7.15 16.69 18.98
CA LYS A 207 6.39 17.94 19.01
C LYS A 207 6.97 18.86 17.95
N VAL A 208 6.35 18.84 16.76
CA VAL A 208 6.64 19.85 15.74
C VAL A 208 6.06 21.17 16.22
N LYS A 209 6.92 22.12 16.57
CA LYS A 209 6.51 23.49 16.86
C LYS A 209 6.65 24.29 15.57
N TRP A 210 5.51 24.68 15.00
CA TRP A 210 5.47 25.68 13.94
C TRP A 210 5.91 27.01 14.55
N ASN A 211 7.12 27.46 14.24
CA ASN A 211 7.60 28.76 14.69
C ASN A 211 7.19 29.79 13.64
N GLN A 212 6.02 30.38 13.83
CA GLN A 212 5.60 31.55 13.06
C GLN A 212 6.36 32.74 13.67
N THR A 213 7.59 32.97 13.22
CA THR A 213 8.32 34.18 13.59
C THR A 213 7.73 35.36 12.83
N ASP A 214 7.16 36.30 13.57
CA ASP A 214 6.54 37.58 13.16
C ASP A 214 7.49 38.58 12.46
N THR A 215 8.38 38.11 11.60
CA THR A 215 9.14 38.99 10.70
C THR A 215 8.87 38.56 9.27
N PHE A 216 7.67 38.93 8.81
CA PHE A 216 7.36 39.10 7.39
C PHE A 216 8.25 40.23 6.85
N ASP A 217 9.43 39.86 6.38
CA ASP A 217 10.20 40.66 5.43
C ASP A 217 10.28 39.90 4.10
N GLU A 218 10.18 40.69 3.04
CA GLU A 218 9.82 40.33 1.68
C GLU A 218 10.62 39.14 1.10
N HIS A 219 9.91 38.23 0.41
CA HIS A 219 10.42 37.18 -0.49
C HIS A 219 10.97 35.86 0.06
N HIS A 220 10.33 35.26 1.08
CA HIS A 220 10.50 33.83 1.33
C HIS A 220 9.15 33.11 1.38
N TYR A 221 8.70 32.66 0.21
CA TYR A 221 7.67 31.64 0.13
C TYR A 221 8.20 30.37 0.79
N LEU A 222 7.36 29.74 1.61
CA LEU A 222 7.54 28.35 2.04
C LEU A 222 7.66 27.51 0.76
N ARG A 223 8.91 27.20 0.37
CA ARG A 223 9.14 26.20 -0.66
C ARG A 223 8.73 24.85 -0.10
N LEU A 224 8.07 24.10 -0.97
CA LEU A 224 7.76 22.68 -0.84
C LEU A 224 8.79 21.93 0.02
N CYS A 225 8.28 21.06 0.90
CA CYS A 225 9.03 19.86 1.28
C CYS A 225 9.62 19.19 0.04
#